data_AF-A0A443RWS9-F1
#
_entry.id   AF-A0A443RWS9-F1
#
_cell.length_a   1.000
_cell.length_b   1.000
_cell.length_c   1.000
_cell.angle_alpha   90.00
_cell.angle_beta   90.00
_cell.angle_gamma   90.00
#
_symmetry.space_group_name_H-M   'P 1'
#
loop_
_entity.id
_entity.type
_entity.pdbx_description
1 polymer ?
#
loop_
_entity_poly.entity_id
_entity_poly.type
_entity_poly.pdbx_seq_one_letter_code
_entity_poly.pdbx_strand_id
1 'polypeptide(L)'
;MTFNDADALCKSINGKMLEIQTSEENEFFQKQASADSYWIDAIRPLPEATQFVNMNGQELPFDVEKHTIDPQSPNDETCITIKDGGWTETSCAKTANVICEMQKQPVIRGFQEYETVIEKLGRVPRILTKLDKSIALVQILLMKEMEDQKEVTSEIDRGTCHFM
;
A
#
# COMPACT_ATOMS: atom_id res chain seq x y z
N MET A 1 -11.48 -2.88 9.34
CA MET A 1 -12.03 -2.28 8.10
C MET A 1 -12.51 -3.39 7.17
N THR A 2 -13.46 -3.12 6.27
CA THR A 2 -13.87 -4.14 5.28
C THR A 2 -12.75 -4.40 4.27
N PHE A 3 -12.88 -5.45 3.47
CA PHE A 3 -11.89 -5.77 2.43
C PHE A 3 -11.71 -4.61 1.42
N ASN A 4 -12.82 -4.04 0.94
CA ASN A 4 -12.77 -2.91 0.01
C ASN A 4 -12.19 -1.64 0.65
N ASP A 5 -12.49 -1.39 1.93
CA ASP A 5 -11.88 -0.26 2.66
C ASP A 5 -10.37 -0.46 2.83
N ALA A 6 -9.94 -1.71 3.05
CA ALA A 6 -8.54 -2.07 3.17
C ALA A 6 -7.76 -1.82 1.86
N ASP A 7 -8.33 -2.24 0.73
CA ASP A 7 -7.76 -1.97 -0.59
C ASP A 7 -7.66 -0.46 -0.86
N ALA A 8 -8.76 0.28 -0.59
CA ALA A 8 -8.79 1.73 -0.74
C ALA A 8 -7.75 2.43 0.14
N LEU A 9 -7.55 1.96 1.38
CA LEU A 9 -6.52 2.48 2.28
C LEU A 9 -5.12 2.27 1.70
N CYS A 10 -4.80 1.06 1.23
CA CYS A 10 -3.47 0.81 0.64
C CYS A 10 -3.22 1.64 -0.62
N LYS A 11 -4.23 1.80 -1.47
CA LYS A 11 -4.16 2.68 -2.65
C LYS A 11 -3.96 4.15 -2.26
N SER A 12 -4.58 4.61 -1.16
CA SER A 12 -4.44 6.00 -0.70
C SER A 12 -3.02 6.38 -0.28
N ILE A 13 -2.19 5.39 0.09
CA ILE A 13 -0.77 5.57 0.44
C ILE A 13 0.17 5.14 -0.69
N ASN A 14 -0.34 5.08 -1.94
CA ASN A 14 0.40 4.66 -3.13
C ASN A 14 1.04 3.26 -3.00
N GLY A 15 0.38 2.40 -2.23
CA GLY A 15 0.67 0.98 -2.11
C GLY A 15 -0.44 0.12 -2.73
N LYS A 16 -0.33 -1.19 -2.53
CA LYS A 16 -1.38 -2.17 -2.81
C LYS A 16 -1.59 -3.06 -1.59
N MET A 17 -2.73 -3.73 -1.50
CA MET A 17 -2.90 -4.75 -0.47
C MET A 17 -1.89 -5.89 -0.70
N LEU A 18 -1.44 -6.52 0.38
CA LEU A 18 -0.46 -7.61 0.36
C LEU A 18 -0.88 -8.74 -0.59
N GLU A 19 -0.09 -8.99 -1.63
CA GLU A 19 -0.25 -10.09 -2.59
C GLU A 19 0.94 -11.03 -2.42
N ILE A 20 0.73 -12.15 -1.74
CA ILE A 20 1.80 -13.12 -1.48
C ILE A 20 2.32 -13.67 -2.82
N GLN A 21 3.62 -13.48 -3.07
CA GLN A 21 4.26 -13.87 -4.32
C GLN A 21 5.02 -15.19 -4.22
N THR A 22 5.49 -15.57 -3.03
CA THR A 22 6.30 -16.77 -2.84
C THR A 22 6.01 -17.50 -1.52
N SER A 23 6.49 -18.74 -1.41
CA SER A 23 6.43 -19.52 -0.18
C SER A 23 7.20 -18.86 0.98
N GLU A 24 8.34 -18.22 0.70
CA GLU A 24 9.15 -17.53 1.72
C GLU A 24 8.41 -16.32 2.29
N GLU A 25 7.71 -15.58 1.42
CA GLU A 25 6.87 -14.47 1.83
C GLU A 25 5.68 -14.96 2.67
N ASN A 26 5.00 -16.03 2.22
CA ASN A 26 3.95 -16.65 3.01
C ASN A 26 4.45 -17.05 4.40
N GLU A 27 5.58 -17.76 4.49
CA GLU A 27 6.17 -18.16 5.77
C GLU A 27 6.50 -16.97 6.68
N PHE A 28 6.96 -15.86 6.11
CA PHE A 28 7.22 -14.63 6.86
C PHE A 28 5.94 -14.12 7.54
N PHE A 29 4.85 -14.00 6.78
CA PHE A 29 3.58 -13.52 7.33
C PHE A 29 2.91 -14.53 8.26
N GLN A 30 3.06 -15.84 8.02
CA GLN A 30 2.57 -16.87 8.95
C GLN A 30 3.26 -16.78 10.32
N LYS A 31 4.57 -16.50 10.35
CA LYS A 31 5.34 -16.35 11.60
C LYS A 31 5.03 -15.02 12.32
N GLN A 32 4.68 -13.98 11.56
CA GLN A 32 4.42 -12.64 12.09
C GLN A 32 2.95 -12.43 12.51
N ALA A 33 2.02 -13.21 11.94
CA ALA A 33 0.60 -13.11 12.23
C ALA A 33 0.32 -13.44 13.70
N SER A 34 -0.29 -12.47 14.39
CA SER A 34 -0.83 -12.64 15.74
C SER A 34 -2.21 -13.32 15.69
N ALA A 35 -2.92 -13.34 16.82
CA ALA A 35 -4.33 -13.74 16.88
C ALA A 35 -5.27 -12.81 16.07
N ASP A 36 -4.77 -11.65 15.65
CA ASP A 36 -5.51 -10.72 14.82
C ASP A 36 -5.57 -11.20 13.37
N SER A 37 -6.61 -10.76 12.65
CA SER A 37 -6.79 -11.08 11.24
C SER A 37 -6.30 -9.93 10.37
N TYR A 38 -5.58 -10.27 9.31
CA TYR A 38 -5.02 -9.31 8.34
C TYR A 38 -5.49 -9.66 6.93
N TRP A 39 -6.11 -8.71 6.24
CA TRP A 39 -6.47 -8.85 4.83
C TRP A 39 -5.23 -8.98 3.94
N ILE A 40 -5.33 -9.87 2.96
CA ILE A 40 -4.41 -10.00 1.81
C ILE A 40 -5.22 -9.92 0.52
N ASP A 41 -4.60 -9.53 -0.58
CA ASP A 41 -5.22 -9.34 -1.90
C ASP A 41 -5.58 -10.67 -2.56
N ALA A 42 -6.55 -11.36 -1.96
CA ALA A 42 -7.02 -12.68 -2.39
C ALA A 42 -8.53 -12.81 -2.17
N ILE A 43 -9.23 -13.10 -3.26
CA ILE A 43 -10.68 -13.19 -3.36
C ILE A 43 -11.01 -14.55 -3.96
N ARG A 44 -11.98 -15.24 -3.38
CA ARG A 44 -12.67 -16.36 -4.02
C ARG A 44 -13.90 -15.80 -4.72
N PRO A 45 -13.88 -15.67 -6.05
CA PRO A 45 -14.89 -14.89 -6.77
C PRO A 45 -16.27 -15.57 -6.75
N LEU A 46 -16.29 -16.91 -6.68
CA LEU A 46 -17.50 -17.73 -6.67
C LEU A 46 -17.31 -18.96 -5.76
N PRO A 47 -18.39 -19.53 -5.21
CA PRO A 47 -18.31 -20.66 -4.29
C PRO A 47 -17.67 -21.93 -4.88
N GLU A 48 -17.82 -22.14 -6.19
CA GLU A 48 -17.27 -23.25 -6.94
C GLU A 48 -15.83 -23.01 -7.42
N ALA A 49 -15.30 -21.79 -7.25
CA ALA A 49 -13.94 -21.46 -7.67
C ALA A 49 -12.92 -22.25 -6.85
N THR A 50 -11.99 -22.88 -7.55
CA THR A 50 -10.88 -23.64 -6.95
C THR A 50 -9.61 -22.81 -6.78
N GLN A 51 -9.61 -21.57 -7.29
CA GLN A 51 -8.47 -20.67 -7.27
C GLN A 51 -8.91 -19.31 -6.72
N PHE A 52 -7.99 -18.65 -6.04
CA PHE A 52 -8.14 -17.26 -5.63
C PHE A 52 -7.61 -16.31 -6.70
N VAL A 53 -8.20 -15.13 -6.76
CA VAL A 53 -7.77 -14.03 -7.62
C VAL A 53 -7.51 -12.77 -6.80
N ASN A 54 -6.65 -11.90 -7.29
CA ASN A 54 -6.45 -10.58 -6.71
C ASN A 54 -7.59 -9.61 -7.09
N MET A 55 -7.56 -8.38 -6.56
CA MET A 55 -8.50 -7.30 -6.87
C MET A 55 -8.58 -6.91 -8.35
N ASN A 56 -7.58 -7.30 -9.16
CA ASN A 56 -7.60 -7.09 -10.61
C ASN A 56 -8.16 -8.30 -11.39
N GLY A 57 -8.62 -9.35 -10.68
CA GLY A 57 -9.13 -10.59 -11.27
C GLY A 57 -8.04 -11.50 -11.84
N GLN A 58 -6.78 -11.31 -11.43
CA GLN A 58 -5.66 -12.15 -11.87
C GLN A 58 -5.42 -13.26 -10.85
N GLU A 59 -5.04 -14.45 -11.33
CA GLU A 59 -4.61 -15.54 -10.45
C GLU A 59 -3.44 -15.10 -9.57
N LEU A 60 -3.44 -15.55 -8.31
CA LEU A 60 -2.36 -15.26 -7.38
C LEU A 60 -1.05 -15.92 -7.82
N PRO A 61 0.11 -15.27 -7.66
CA PRO A 61 1.40 -15.89 -7.95
C PRO A 61 1.73 -17.06 -7.02
N PHE A 62 1.17 -17.06 -5.80
CA PHE A 62 1.28 -18.11 -4.81
C PHE A 62 -0.08 -18.40 -4.19
N ASP A 63 -0.36 -19.68 -3.96
CA ASP A 63 -1.57 -20.16 -3.29
C ASP A 63 -1.21 -21.25 -2.28
N VAL A 64 -2.02 -21.39 -1.24
CA VAL A 64 -1.86 -22.41 -0.20
C VAL A 64 -2.64 -23.67 -0.56
N GLU A 65 -2.07 -24.85 -0.25
CA GLU A 65 -2.79 -26.12 -0.44
C GLU A 65 -4.02 -26.24 0.47
N LYS A 66 -4.01 -25.55 1.62
CA LYS A 66 -5.04 -25.63 2.64
C LYS A 66 -5.27 -24.27 3.27
N HIS A 67 -6.54 -23.91 3.38
CA HIS A 67 -7.02 -22.75 4.13
C HIS A 67 -8.19 -23.16 5.02
N THR A 68 -8.49 -22.31 6.00
CA THR A 68 -9.64 -22.47 6.88
C THR A 68 -10.82 -21.69 6.30
N ILE A 69 -12.03 -22.23 6.41
CA ILE A 69 -13.26 -21.50 6.06
C ILE A 69 -13.93 -21.08 7.37
N ASP A 70 -14.16 -19.78 7.54
CA ASP A 70 -14.92 -19.26 8.67
C ASP A 70 -16.37 -19.80 8.61
N PRO A 71 -16.90 -20.44 9.67
CA PRO A 71 -18.24 -21.04 9.66
C PRO A 71 -19.37 -20.04 9.40
N GLN A 72 -19.11 -18.74 9.58
CA GLN A 72 -20.07 -17.66 9.32
C GLN A 72 -19.89 -17.03 7.94
N SER A 73 -19.00 -17.57 7.10
CA SER A 73 -18.83 -17.12 5.73
C SER A 73 -20.06 -17.41 4.90
N PRO A 74 -20.52 -16.46 4.07
CA PRO A 74 -21.55 -16.73 3.07
C PRO A 74 -21.02 -17.73 2.04
N ASN A 75 -21.95 -18.46 1.40
CA ASN A 75 -21.64 -19.25 0.21
C ASN A 75 -21.64 -18.36 -1.04
N ASP A 76 -21.03 -17.18 -0.98
CA ASP A 76 -20.92 -16.22 -2.08
C ASP A 76 -19.43 -15.86 -2.26
N GLU A 77 -19.13 -14.71 -2.88
CA GLU A 77 -17.79 -14.14 -2.91
C GLU A 77 -17.22 -13.97 -1.49
N THR A 78 -16.01 -14.48 -1.28
CA THR A 78 -15.31 -14.44 0.01
C THR A 78 -13.90 -13.93 -0.17
N CYS A 79 -13.31 -13.38 0.89
CA CYS A 79 -11.97 -12.80 0.88
C CYS A 79 -11.08 -13.50 1.90
N ILE A 80 -9.77 -13.42 1.72
CA ILE A 80 -8.81 -14.11 2.58
C ILE A 80 -8.19 -13.17 3.60
N THR A 81 -8.13 -13.66 4.85
CA THR A 81 -7.28 -13.09 5.90
C THR A 81 -6.18 -14.06 6.28
N ILE A 82 -5.04 -13.55 6.75
CA ILE A 82 -4.09 -14.32 7.54
C ILE A 82 -4.47 -14.15 9.00
N LYS A 83 -4.69 -15.27 9.68
CA LYS A 83 -5.04 -15.34 11.11
C LYS A 83 -4.41 -16.59 11.71
N ASP A 84 -3.84 -16.49 12.91
CA ASP A 84 -3.24 -17.63 13.61
C ASP A 84 -2.20 -18.38 12.76
N GLY A 85 -1.47 -17.65 11.91
CA GLY A 85 -0.46 -18.20 11.01
C GLY A 85 -1.01 -18.98 9.81
N GLY A 86 -2.31 -18.87 9.49
CA GLY A 86 -2.94 -19.55 8.36
C GLY A 86 -3.86 -18.65 7.55
N TRP A 87 -4.14 -19.06 6.31
CA TRP A 87 -5.13 -18.38 5.47
C TRP A 87 -6.54 -18.79 5.93
N THR A 88 -7.41 -17.81 6.11
CA THR A 88 -8.80 -17.97 6.52
C THR A 88 -9.71 -17.22 5.56
N GLU A 89 -10.56 -17.98 4.88
CA GLU A 89 -11.61 -17.48 4.00
C GLU A 89 -12.80 -16.99 4.84
N THR A 90 -13.15 -15.72 4.67
CA THR A 90 -14.22 -15.07 5.41
C THR A 90 -15.03 -14.09 4.53
N SER A 91 -16.17 -13.62 5.02
CA SER A 91 -16.95 -12.60 4.32
C SER A 91 -16.13 -11.32 4.15
N CYS A 92 -16.06 -10.80 2.92
CA CYS A 92 -15.37 -9.55 2.59
C CYS A 92 -15.92 -8.32 3.37
N ALA A 93 -17.15 -8.42 3.90
CA ALA A 93 -17.78 -7.39 4.72
C ALA A 93 -17.36 -7.42 6.19
N LYS A 94 -16.63 -8.47 6.66
CA LYS A 94 -16.10 -8.49 8.02
C LYS A 94 -15.02 -7.43 8.20
N THR A 95 -14.73 -7.11 9.45
CA THR A 95 -13.65 -6.18 9.79
C THR A 95 -12.38 -6.93 10.14
N ALA A 96 -11.30 -6.61 9.45
CA ALA A 96 -9.95 -7.06 9.80
C ALA A 96 -8.95 -5.88 9.72
N ASN A 97 -7.70 -6.14 10.11
CA ASN A 97 -6.56 -5.26 9.84
C ASN A 97 -6.11 -5.46 8.37
N VAL A 98 -5.21 -4.63 7.87
CA VAL A 98 -4.66 -4.77 6.51
C VAL A 98 -3.15 -4.62 6.54
N ILE A 99 -2.48 -5.35 5.65
CA ILE A 99 -1.06 -5.16 5.35
C ILE A 99 -0.98 -4.56 3.95
N CYS A 100 -0.33 -3.41 3.82
CA CYS A 100 -0.11 -2.75 2.54
C CYS A 100 1.33 -2.96 2.09
N GLU A 101 1.50 -3.43 0.86
CA GLU A 101 2.78 -3.43 0.16
C GLU A 101 3.03 -2.08 -0.49
N MET A 102 4.22 -1.55 -0.21
CA MET A 102 4.71 -0.35 -0.88
C MET A 102 5.79 -0.74 -1.89
N GLN A 103 5.72 -0.15 -3.08
CA GLN A 103 6.79 -0.28 -4.06
C GLN A 103 8.09 0.28 -3.46
N LYS A 104 9.18 -0.49 -3.53
CA LYS A 104 10.51 0.05 -3.21
C LYS A 104 10.77 1.20 -4.16
N GLN A 105 10.84 2.42 -3.65
CA GLN A 105 11.23 3.55 -4.45
C GLN A 105 12.60 3.25 -5.09
N PRO A 106 12.79 3.54 -6.39
CA PRO A 106 14.08 3.34 -7.03
C PRO A 106 15.12 4.14 -6.27
N VAL A 107 16.03 3.42 -5.62
CA VAL A 107 17.13 4.03 -4.89
C VAL A 107 18.02 4.74 -5.91
N ILE A 108 17.88 6.06 -6.03
CA ILE A 108 18.81 6.88 -6.82
C ILE A 108 20.18 6.73 -6.13
N ARG A 109 21.13 6.05 -6.78
CA ARG A 109 22.48 5.87 -6.21
C ARG A 109 23.14 7.25 -6.10
N GLY A 110 23.49 7.64 -4.87
CA GLY A 110 23.93 8.99 -4.49
C GLY A 110 22.98 9.70 -3.51
N PHE A 111 21.77 9.17 -3.37
CA PHE A 111 20.71 9.72 -2.53
C PHE A 111 20.58 8.92 -1.18
N GLN A 112 21.29 7.80 -1.00
CA GLN A 112 21.22 7.00 0.25
C GLN A 112 21.84 7.65 1.50
N GLU A 113 22.82 8.55 1.35
CA GLU A 113 23.48 9.15 2.52
C GLU A 113 22.54 10.06 3.29
N TYR A 114 21.66 10.83 2.62
CA TYR A 114 20.74 11.71 3.33
C TYR A 114 19.54 10.96 3.91
N GLU A 115 19.07 9.85 3.34
CA GLU A 115 17.95 9.05 3.90
C GLU A 115 18.30 8.62 5.34
N THR A 116 19.51 8.09 5.53
CA THR A 116 19.99 7.70 6.87
C THR A 116 20.16 8.89 7.81
N VAL A 117 20.46 10.08 7.28
CA VAL A 117 20.56 11.32 8.06
C VAL A 117 19.16 11.82 8.44
N ILE A 118 18.19 11.79 7.53
CA ILE A 118 16.79 12.17 7.78
C ILE A 118 16.16 11.22 8.79
N GLU A 119 16.35 9.89 8.66
CA GLU A 119 15.88 8.92 9.66
C GLU A 119 16.51 9.15 11.04
N LYS A 120 17.80 9.47 11.09
CA LYS A 120 18.49 9.82 12.34
C LYS A 120 17.96 11.12 12.93
N LEU A 121 17.75 12.16 12.12
CA LEU A 121 17.19 13.46 12.54
C LEU A 121 15.72 13.32 12.97
N GLY A 122 14.95 12.42 12.35
CA GLY A 122 13.56 12.11 12.72
C GLY A 122 13.43 11.41 14.07
N ARG A 123 14.49 10.72 14.54
CA ARG A 123 14.57 10.09 15.86
C ARG A 123 15.13 11.02 16.95
N VAL A 124 15.65 12.19 16.59
CA VAL A 124 16.06 13.20 17.59
C VAL A 124 14.79 13.79 18.22
N PRO A 125 14.69 13.86 19.56
CA PRO A 125 13.57 14.53 20.21
C PRO A 125 13.41 15.95 19.66
N ARG A 126 12.27 16.24 19.02
CA ARG A 126 11.98 17.53 18.40
C ARG A 126 11.85 18.63 19.46
N ILE A 127 12.98 19.14 19.94
CA ILE A 127 13.05 20.49 20.49
C ILE A 127 13.14 21.39 19.27
N LEU A 128 11.99 21.78 18.73
CA LEU A 128 11.86 22.61 17.52
C LEU A 128 12.76 23.84 17.62
N THR A 129 13.88 23.81 16.90
CA THR A 129 14.75 24.98 16.81
C THR A 129 14.19 25.91 15.75
N LYS A 130 14.46 27.22 15.86
CA LYS A 130 14.03 28.22 14.85
C LYS A 130 14.47 27.84 13.43
N LEU A 131 15.55 27.06 13.30
CA LEU A 131 16.08 26.61 12.02
C LEU A 131 15.12 25.64 11.30
N ASP A 132 14.48 24.71 12.02
CA ASP A 132 13.55 23.73 11.42
C ASP A 132 12.29 24.40 10.86
N LYS A 133 11.78 25.42 11.57
CA LYS A 133 10.65 26.23 11.09
C LYS A 133 11.03 27.02 9.84
N SER A 134 12.25 27.59 9.82
CA SER A 134 12.76 28.30 8.65
C SER A 134 12.98 27.37 7.45
N ILE A 135 13.46 26.14 7.66
CA ILE A 135 13.61 25.14 6.59
C ILE A 135 12.25 24.74 6.04
N ALA A 136 11.26 24.45 6.89
CA ALA A 136 9.90 24.12 6.45
C ALA A 136 9.26 25.28 5.65
N LEU A 137 9.46 26.52 6.09
CA LEU A 137 9.03 27.72 5.36
C LEU A 137 9.71 27.85 4.00
N VAL A 138 11.03 27.64 3.92
CA VAL A 138 11.77 27.67 2.66
C VAL A 138 11.30 26.55 1.71
N GLN A 139 11.05 25.35 2.22
CA GLN A 139 10.51 24.24 1.42
C GLN A 139 9.11 24.56 0.87
N ILE A 140 8.22 25.13 1.70
CA ILE A 140 6.88 25.57 1.25
C ILE A 140 6.98 26.67 0.20
N LEU A 141 7.87 27.66 0.39
CA LEU A 141 8.08 28.74 -0.59
C LEU A 141 8.66 28.22 -1.91
N LEU A 142 9.57 27.25 -1.86
CA LEU A 142 10.11 26.60 -3.06
C LEU A 142 9.05 25.80 -3.81
N MET A 143 8.21 25.05 -3.10
CA MET A 143 7.09 24.32 -3.71
C MET A 143 6.10 25.28 -4.38
N LYS A 144 5.81 26.42 -3.73
CA LYS A 144 4.95 27.46 -4.30
C LYS A 144 5.56 28.11 -5.54
N GLU A 145 6.85 28.44 -5.52
CA GLU A 145 7.54 28.98 -6.70
C GLU A 145 7.49 27.99 -7.86
N MET A 146 7.69 26.69 -7.61
CA MET A 146 7.59 25.66 -8.65
C MET A 146 6.16 25.53 -9.23
N GLU A 147 5.14 25.75 -8.41
CA GLU A 147 3.74 25.73 -8.83
C GLU A 147 3.39 26.97 -9.67
N ASP A 148 3.84 28.16 -9.24
CA ASP A 148 3.70 29.41 -9.98
C ASP A 148 4.44 29.34 -11.35
N GLN A 149 5.65 28.76 -11.40
CA GLN A 149 6.37 28.54 -12.66
C GLN A 149 5.65 27.53 -13.58
N LYS A 150 4.96 26.54 -13.00
CA LYS A 150 4.16 25.57 -13.75
C LYS A 150 2.90 26.20 -14.34
N GLU A 151 2.24 27.10 -13.60
CA GLU A 151 1.12 27.88 -14.13
C GLU A 151 1.58 28.81 -15.27
N VAL A 152 2.69 29.54 -15.09
CA VAL A 152 3.26 30.43 -16.12
C VAL A 152 3.65 29.67 -17.39
N THR A 153 4.28 28.50 -17.28
CA THR A 153 4.63 27.67 -18.45
C THR A 153 3.39 27.12 -19.15
N SER A 154 2.32 26.80 -18.42
CA SER A 154 1.05 26.37 -19.00
C SER A 154 0.29 27.49 -19.74
N GLU A 155 0.46 28.75 -19.33
CA GLU A 155 -0.10 29.90 -20.04
C GLU A 155 0.68 30.23 -21.33
N ILE A 156 2.01 30.07 -21.32
CA ILE A 156 2.85 30.27 -22.51
C ILE A 156 2.52 29.24 -23.60
N ASP A 157 2.23 27.99 -23.22
CA ASP A 157 1.85 26.92 -24.17
C ASP A 157 0.51 27.19 -24.87
N ARG A 158 -0.42 27.91 -24.22
CA ARG A 158 -1.70 28.34 -24.83
C ARG A 158 -1.54 29.51 -25.81
N GLY A 159 -0.43 30.23 -25.77
CA GLY A 159 -0.15 31.39 -26.63
C GLY A 159 0.61 31.07 -27.92
N THR A 160 1.04 29.83 -28.13
CA THR A 160 1.87 29.47 -29.28
C THR A 160 1.01 28.88 -30.41
N CYS A 161 0.46 29.76 -31.26
CA CYS A 161 -0.12 29.32 -32.53
C CYS A 161 0.99 28.83 -33.47
N HIS A 162 1.08 27.52 -33.71
CA HIS A 162 1.85 26.98 -34.83
C HIS A 162 1.02 27.06 -36.12
N PHE A 163 1.48 27.88 -37.07
CA PHE A 163 1.08 27.78 -38.47
C PHE A 163 1.95 26.72 -39.14
N MET A 164 1.32 25.61 -39.56
CA MET A 164 1.70 24.87 -40.75
C MET A 164 0.47 24.19 -41.34
#